data_AF-A0A5C5VFS2-F1
#
_entry.id   AF-A0A5C5VFS2-F1
#
_cell.length_a   1.000
_cell.length_b   1.000
_cell.length_c   1.000
_cell.angle_alpha   90.00
_cell.angle_beta   90.00
_cell.angle_gamma   90.00
#
_symmetry.space_group_name_H-M   'P 1'
#
loop_
_entity.id
_entity.type
_entity.pdbx_description
1 polymer ?
#
loop_
_entity_poly.entity_id
_entity_poly.type
_entity_poly.pdbx_seq_one_letter_code
_entity_poly.pdbx_strand_id
1 'polypeptide(L)'
;MPLAHTLAGKLNAAQIDGTVVSASENGEKLVVRVDRAGTLALSLFELRLETNKLTGAPMPHVRLVAQQLTDKITYLLEPICPVEADAEACVVQLRSTKPQQDDASLAYYELLVRTGGSISLHRYEKPRGGLRREVAMQLTKEVVNRLAGDFLAAVS
;
A
#
# COMPACT_ATOMS: atom_id res chain seq x y z
N MET A 1 9.92 -12.58 -9.19
CA MET A 1 8.55 -12.02 -9.30
C MET A 1 8.45 -11.13 -10.52
N PRO A 2 8.00 -11.68 -11.67
CA PRO A 2 7.95 -10.97 -12.95
C PRO A 2 7.03 -9.74 -12.92
N LEU A 3 5.88 -9.82 -12.26
CA LEU A 3 4.92 -8.71 -12.14
C LEU A 3 5.49 -7.45 -11.46
N ALA A 4 6.13 -7.58 -10.30
CA ALA A 4 6.74 -6.45 -9.59
C ALA A 4 7.85 -5.78 -10.43
N HIS A 5 8.67 -6.59 -11.11
CA HIS A 5 9.70 -6.09 -12.03
C HIS A 5 9.10 -5.35 -13.23
N THR A 6 8.00 -5.86 -13.80
CA THR A 6 7.27 -5.21 -14.89
C THR A 6 6.72 -3.86 -14.46
N LEU A 7 6.13 -3.77 -13.26
CA LEU A 7 5.69 -2.50 -12.69
C LEU A 7 6.88 -1.53 -12.52
N ALA A 8 7.99 -1.99 -11.95
CA ALA A 8 9.18 -1.17 -11.75
C ALA A 8 9.74 -0.62 -13.08
N GLY A 9 9.74 -1.41 -14.15
CA GLY A 9 10.10 -0.96 -15.49
C GLY A 9 9.22 0.19 -15.97
N LYS A 10 7.89 0.08 -15.77
CA LYS A 10 6.95 1.16 -16.13
C LYS A 10 7.11 2.40 -15.26
N LEU A 11 7.40 2.24 -13.97
CA LEU A 11 7.67 3.36 -13.05
C LEU A 11 8.98 4.11 -13.36
N ASN A 12 9.82 3.57 -14.24
CA ASN A 12 11.04 4.22 -14.71
C ASN A 12 10.85 4.99 -16.03
N ALA A 13 9.66 4.98 -16.63
CA ALA A 13 9.38 5.77 -17.81
C ALA A 13 9.41 7.28 -17.49
N ALA A 14 10.03 8.06 -18.37
CA ALA A 14 9.87 9.52 -18.35
C ALA A 14 8.42 9.83 -18.75
N GLN A 15 7.72 10.70 -18.02
CA GLN A 15 6.31 11.10 -18.24
C GLN A 15 5.25 10.19 -17.59
N ILE A 16 5.41 9.88 -16.29
CA ILE A 16 4.35 9.22 -15.49
C ILE A 16 3.74 10.13 -14.41
N ASP A 17 4.12 11.41 -14.37
CA ASP A 17 3.61 12.39 -13.41
C ASP A 17 2.09 12.58 -13.54
N GLY A 18 1.38 12.56 -12.42
CA GLY A 18 -0.09 12.67 -12.39
C GLY A 18 -0.84 11.50 -13.04
N THR A 19 -0.16 10.38 -13.33
CA THR A 19 -0.77 9.22 -14.01
C THR A 19 -1.00 8.03 -13.07
N VAL A 20 -1.80 7.07 -13.54
CA VAL A 20 -1.94 5.76 -12.91
C VAL A 20 -1.10 4.76 -13.70
N VAL A 21 -0.07 4.22 -13.07
CA VAL A 21 0.78 3.17 -13.64
C VAL A 21 0.29 1.82 -13.15
N SER A 22 0.14 0.85 -14.05
CA SER A 22 -0.26 -0.50 -13.66
C SER A 22 0.45 -1.60 -14.45
N ALA A 23 0.56 -2.77 -13.85
CA ALA A 23 1.01 -4.00 -14.47
C ALA A 23 0.09 -5.13 -14.03
N SER A 24 -0.18 -6.08 -14.91
CA SER A 24 -1.05 -7.23 -14.63
C SER A 24 -0.42 -8.51 -15.15
N GLU A 25 -0.56 -9.59 -14.40
CA GLU A 25 -0.09 -10.93 -14.75
C GLU A 25 -0.90 -11.97 -13.98
N ASN A 26 -1.35 -13.05 -14.63
CA ASN A 26 -2.02 -14.20 -13.97
C ASN A 26 -3.16 -13.86 -13.00
N GLY A 27 -3.98 -12.84 -13.31
CA GLY A 27 -5.11 -12.43 -12.46
C GLY A 27 -4.73 -11.56 -11.26
N GLU A 28 -3.46 -11.16 -11.17
CA GLU A 28 -2.95 -10.17 -10.23
C GLU A 28 -2.68 -8.87 -10.99
N LYS A 29 -2.98 -7.73 -10.38
CA LYS A 29 -2.73 -6.41 -10.96
C LYS A 29 -2.23 -5.45 -9.91
N LEU A 30 -1.03 -4.92 -10.14
CA LEU A 30 -0.47 -3.85 -9.34
C LEU A 30 -0.83 -2.50 -9.96
N VAL A 31 -1.21 -1.56 -9.11
CA VAL A 31 -1.62 -0.20 -9.48
C VAL A 31 -0.89 0.79 -8.59
N VAL A 32 -0.32 1.83 -9.20
CA VAL A 32 0.32 2.95 -8.51
C VAL A 32 -0.29 4.24 -9.03
N ARG A 33 -0.85 5.05 -8.12
CA ARG A 33 -1.32 6.41 -8.45
C ARG A 33 -0.20 7.40 -8.17
N VAL A 34 0.48 7.83 -9.24
CA VAL A 34 1.66 8.69 -9.18
C VAL A 34 1.23 10.14 -9.10
N ASP A 35 1.82 10.88 -8.16
CA ASP A 35 1.79 12.34 -8.14
C ASP A 35 2.94 12.88 -8.98
N ARG A 36 4.18 12.54 -8.62
CA ARG A 36 5.40 12.93 -9.33
C ARG A 36 6.46 11.84 -9.31
N ALA A 37 7.19 11.69 -10.40
CA ALA A 37 8.28 10.74 -10.53
C ALA A 37 9.63 11.45 -10.58
N GLY A 38 10.50 11.12 -9.64
CA GLY A 38 11.91 11.48 -9.66
C GLY A 38 12.78 10.34 -10.18
N THR A 39 14.09 10.60 -10.26
CA THR A 39 15.08 9.60 -10.69
C THR A 39 15.08 8.39 -9.75
N LEU A 40 15.14 8.62 -8.44
CA LEU A 40 15.27 7.58 -7.41
C LEU A 40 14.00 7.40 -6.55
N ALA A 41 13.13 8.41 -6.50
CA ALA A 41 11.96 8.43 -5.63
C ALA A 41 10.68 8.76 -6.40
N LEU A 42 9.55 8.36 -5.82
CA LEU A 42 8.21 8.63 -6.29
C LEU A 42 7.45 9.35 -5.17
N SER A 43 6.73 10.40 -5.56
CA SER A 43 5.58 10.92 -4.85
C SER A 43 4.37 10.15 -5.39
N LEU A 44 3.69 9.37 -4.55
CA LEU A 44 2.50 8.61 -4.96
C LEU A 44 1.42 8.66 -3.88
N PHE A 45 0.16 8.51 -4.27
CA PHE A 45 -0.97 8.49 -3.33
C PHE A 45 -1.38 7.08 -2.92
N GLU A 46 -1.18 6.11 -3.81
CA GLU A 46 -1.66 4.74 -3.62
C GLU A 46 -0.71 3.74 -4.26
N LEU A 47 -0.41 2.66 -3.54
CA LEU A 47 0.06 1.40 -4.11
C LEU A 47 -0.98 0.34 -3.78
N ARG A 48 -1.52 -0.32 -4.80
CA ARG A 48 -2.58 -1.32 -4.67
C ARG A 48 -2.25 -2.60 -5.42
N LEU A 49 -2.54 -3.74 -4.81
CA LEU A 49 -2.68 -5.04 -5.46
C LEU A 49 -4.16 -5.38 -5.58
N GLU A 50 -4.60 -5.73 -6.78
CA GLU A 50 -5.86 -6.40 -7.08
C GLU A 50 -5.56 -7.88 -7.35
N THR A 51 -6.28 -8.80 -6.70
CA THR A 51 -6.06 -10.25 -6.84
C THR A 51 -7.33 -11.05 -6.55
N ASN A 52 -7.56 -12.10 -7.33
CA ASN A 52 -8.67 -13.02 -7.09
C ASN A 52 -8.46 -13.91 -5.86
N LYS A 53 -7.23 -14.02 -5.35
CA LYS A 53 -6.89 -14.90 -4.22
C LYS A 53 -7.53 -14.43 -2.89
N LEU A 54 -7.84 -13.14 -2.79
CA LEU A 54 -8.53 -12.59 -1.64
C LEU A 54 -10.05 -12.52 -1.84
N THR A 55 -10.55 -12.70 -3.06
CA THR A 55 -11.98 -12.58 -3.39
C THR A 55 -12.79 -13.66 -2.66
N GLY A 56 -13.66 -13.23 -1.73
CA GLY A 56 -14.45 -14.14 -0.92
C GLY A 56 -13.62 -14.94 0.10
N ALA A 57 -12.36 -14.57 0.34
CA ALA A 57 -11.53 -15.23 1.31
C ALA A 57 -12.14 -15.11 2.73
N PRO A 58 -12.09 -16.17 3.54
CA PRO A 58 -12.62 -16.11 4.89
C PRO A 58 -11.78 -15.17 5.76
N MET A 59 -12.41 -14.48 6.71
CA MET A 59 -11.74 -13.49 7.56
C MET A 59 -10.45 -13.99 8.25
N PRO A 60 -10.35 -15.25 8.75
CA PRO A 60 -9.09 -15.78 9.26
C PRO A 60 -7.93 -15.74 8.26
N HIS A 61 -8.20 -15.96 6.96
CA HIS A 61 -7.19 -15.87 5.91
C HIS A 61 -6.76 -14.41 5.69
N VAL A 62 -7.70 -13.47 5.65
CA VAL A 62 -7.39 -12.03 5.51
C VAL A 62 -6.55 -11.52 6.69
N ARG A 63 -6.84 -11.99 7.92
CA ARG A 63 -6.03 -11.69 9.10
C ARG A 63 -4.62 -12.26 9.00
N LEU A 64 -4.46 -13.47 8.45
CA LEU A 64 -3.15 -14.06 8.21
C LEU A 64 -2.33 -13.23 7.22
N VAL A 65 -2.95 -12.80 6.12
CA VAL A 65 -2.30 -11.91 5.13
C VAL A 65 -1.87 -10.59 5.78
N ALA A 66 -2.76 -9.97 6.58
CA ALA A 66 -2.42 -8.76 7.33
C ALA A 66 -1.22 -8.97 8.28
N GLN A 67 -1.18 -10.10 9.01
CA GLN A 67 -0.07 -10.42 9.89
C GLN A 67 1.25 -10.60 9.12
N GLN A 68 1.22 -11.34 8.00
CA GLN A 68 2.40 -11.52 7.15
C GLN A 68 2.95 -10.19 6.62
N LEU A 69 2.06 -9.25 6.29
CA LEU A 69 2.46 -7.91 5.85
C LEU A 69 3.08 -7.11 7.01
N THR A 70 2.54 -7.18 8.22
CA THR A 70 3.15 -6.56 9.41
C THR A 70 4.55 -7.11 9.67
N ASP A 71 4.75 -8.43 9.54
CA ASP A 71 6.05 -9.05 9.80
C ASP A 71 7.09 -8.75 8.72
N LYS A 72 6.66 -8.58 7.46
CA LYS A 72 7.56 -8.30 6.33
C LYS A 72 7.88 -6.82 6.16
N ILE A 73 6.91 -5.93 6.36
CA ILE A 73 7.05 -4.49 6.11
C ILE A 73 7.65 -3.81 7.35
N THR A 74 8.95 -4.07 7.54
CA THR A 74 9.76 -3.55 8.65
C THR A 74 10.67 -2.39 8.24
N TYR A 75 10.70 -2.08 6.95
CA TYR A 75 11.59 -1.08 6.34
C TYR A 75 10.90 0.27 6.11
N LEU A 76 9.61 0.39 6.46
CA LEU A 76 9.00 1.70 6.64
C LEU A 76 9.49 2.25 7.98
N LEU A 77 9.89 3.52 8.02
CA LEU A 77 10.32 4.19 9.25
C LEU A 77 9.21 4.23 10.33
N GLU A 78 7.98 3.91 9.93
CA GLU A 78 6.80 3.78 10.77
C GLU A 78 6.27 2.34 10.70
N PRO A 79 6.43 1.51 11.76
CA PRO A 79 5.93 0.14 11.76
C PRO A 79 4.40 0.10 11.64
N ILE A 80 3.88 -0.76 10.77
CA ILE A 80 2.44 -0.88 10.49
C ILE A 80 1.87 -2.13 11.17
N CYS A 81 0.89 -1.95 12.05
CA CYS A 81 0.23 -3.04 12.77
C CYS A 81 -1.29 -3.05 12.54
N PRO A 82 -1.97 -4.21 12.65
CA PRO A 82 -3.42 -4.29 12.60
C PRO A 82 -4.04 -3.45 13.72
N VAL A 83 -5.01 -2.61 13.38
CA VAL A 83 -5.78 -1.80 14.32
C VAL A 83 -7.24 -2.22 14.40
N GLU A 84 -7.78 -2.76 13.30
CA GLU A 84 -9.17 -3.16 13.20
C GLU A 84 -9.32 -4.32 12.21
N ALA A 85 -10.27 -5.19 12.48
CA ALA A 85 -10.64 -6.28 11.58
C ALA A 85 -12.16 -6.46 11.64
N ASP A 86 -12.81 -5.92 10.62
CA ASP A 86 -14.25 -5.83 10.51
C ASP A 86 -14.76 -6.91 9.55
N ALA A 87 -15.53 -7.85 10.10
CA ALA A 87 -16.13 -8.95 9.35
C ALA A 87 -17.29 -8.49 8.45
N GLU A 88 -18.02 -7.46 8.85
CA GLU A 88 -19.14 -6.91 8.08
C GLU A 88 -18.60 -6.07 6.92
N ALA A 89 -17.65 -5.17 7.19
CA ALA A 89 -16.98 -4.39 6.15
C ALA A 89 -15.90 -5.18 5.38
N CYS A 90 -15.69 -6.45 5.73
CA CYS A 90 -14.86 -7.38 4.96
C CYS A 90 -13.41 -6.89 4.79
N VAL A 91 -12.85 -6.26 5.82
CA VAL A 91 -11.55 -5.59 5.77
C VAL A 91 -10.75 -5.76 7.07
N VAL A 92 -9.44 -5.96 6.93
CA VAL A 92 -8.47 -5.78 8.00
C VAL A 92 -7.70 -4.50 7.72
N GLN A 93 -7.73 -3.57 8.68
CA GLN A 93 -7.04 -2.30 8.60
C GLN A 93 -5.78 -2.34 9.48
N LEU A 94 -4.68 -1.94 8.89
CA LEU A 94 -3.41 -1.73 9.57
C LEU A 94 -3.03 -0.25 9.48
N ARG A 95 -2.36 0.27 10.52
CA ARG A 95 -1.88 1.66 10.55
C ARG A 95 -0.49 1.76 11.18
N SER A 96 0.22 2.84 10.86
CA SER A 96 1.45 3.21 11.57
C SER A 96 1.22 3.28 13.08
N THR A 97 2.06 2.59 13.85
CA THR A 97 2.03 2.60 15.33
C THR A 97 2.76 3.80 15.92
N LYS A 98 3.81 4.26 15.24
CA LYS A 98 4.58 5.48 15.55
C LYS A 98 4.47 6.44 14.38
N PRO A 99 3.30 7.03 14.15
CA PRO A 99 3.07 7.96 13.05
C PRO A 99 3.97 9.19 13.19
N GLN A 100 4.30 9.82 12.06
CA GLN A 100 5.01 11.09 12.05
C GLN A 100 4.13 12.16 12.69
N GLN A 101 4.68 12.89 13.65
CA GLN A 101 4.02 13.97 14.36
C GLN A 101 4.79 15.26 14.16
N ASP A 102 4.07 16.33 13.88
CA ASP A 102 4.53 17.70 14.05
C ASP A 102 3.56 18.46 14.97
N ASP A 103 3.84 19.74 15.25
CA ASP A 103 3.03 20.54 16.19
C ASP A 103 1.57 20.75 15.72
N ALA A 104 1.29 20.54 14.44
CA ALA A 104 0.02 20.87 13.81
C ALA A 104 -0.76 19.65 13.28
N SER A 105 -0.10 18.51 13.08
CA SER A 105 -0.63 17.38 12.33
C SER A 105 -0.02 16.02 12.70
N LEU A 106 -0.77 14.98 12.36
CA LEU A 106 -0.37 13.57 12.46
C LEU A 106 -0.40 12.96 11.07
N ALA A 107 0.73 12.49 10.56
CA ALA A 107 0.80 11.76 9.29
C ALA A 107 1.09 10.28 9.54
N TYR A 108 0.36 9.39 8.87
CA TYR A 108 0.45 7.95 9.08
C TYR A 108 0.19 7.17 7.79
N TYR A 109 0.80 6.00 7.68
CA TYR A 109 0.45 5.02 6.67
C TYR A 109 -0.77 4.22 7.10
N GLU A 110 -1.61 3.89 6.13
CA GLU A 110 -2.76 3.01 6.30
C GLU A 110 -2.71 1.94 5.22
N LEU A 111 -2.75 0.67 5.65
CA LEU A 111 -2.82 -0.48 4.77
C LEU A 111 -4.15 -1.20 4.99
N LEU A 112 -4.83 -1.53 3.91
CA LEU A 112 -6.13 -2.20 3.94
C LEU A 112 -6.03 -3.52 3.19
N VAL A 113 -6.39 -4.63 3.84
CA VAL A 113 -6.53 -5.96 3.23
C VAL A 113 -8.02 -6.29 3.18
N ARG A 114 -8.58 -6.46 1.98
CA ARG A 114 -10.02 -6.68 1.77
C ARG A 114 -10.30 -8.07 1.22
N THR A 115 -11.35 -8.71 1.73
CA THR A 115 -11.93 -9.93 1.13
C THR A 115 -12.52 -9.67 -0.27
N GLY A 116 -12.65 -8.40 -0.67
CA GLY A 116 -13.04 -7.99 -2.03
C GLY A 116 -11.90 -8.09 -3.06
N GLY A 117 -10.77 -8.72 -2.74
CA GLY A 117 -9.72 -8.96 -3.71
C GLY A 117 -8.62 -7.89 -3.76
N SER A 118 -8.33 -7.18 -2.66
CA SER A 118 -7.32 -6.12 -2.72
C SER A 118 -6.48 -5.91 -1.45
N ILE A 119 -5.25 -5.45 -1.67
CA ILE A 119 -4.37 -4.85 -0.66
C ILE A 119 -4.04 -3.43 -1.13
N SER A 120 -4.28 -2.40 -0.31
CA SER A 120 -3.91 -1.02 -0.66
C SER A 120 -3.15 -0.31 0.45
N LEU A 121 -2.16 0.49 0.07
CA LEU A 121 -1.39 1.36 0.97
C LEU A 121 -1.61 2.82 0.58
N HIS A 122 -1.95 3.63 1.58
CA HIS A 122 -2.13 5.07 1.49
C HIS A 122 -1.35 5.78 2.61
N ARG A 123 -1.17 7.08 2.47
CA ARG A 123 -0.74 7.95 3.57
C ARG A 123 -1.81 9.00 3.83
N TYR A 124 -2.14 9.18 5.10
CA TYR A 124 -3.10 10.19 5.55
C TYR A 124 -2.41 11.19 6.45
N GLU A 125 -2.86 12.44 6.39
CA GLU A 125 -2.52 13.48 7.34
C GLU A 125 -3.79 13.93 8.05
N LYS A 126 -3.74 14.01 9.38
CA LYS A 126 -4.82 14.50 10.22
C LYS A 126 -4.35 15.79 10.92
N PRO A 127 -4.78 16.97 10.44
CA PRO A 127 -4.52 18.22 11.14
C PRO A 127 -5.29 18.26 12.47
N ARG A 128 -4.76 19.01 13.44
CA ARG A 128 -5.39 19.16 14.76
C ARG A 128 -6.78 19.80 14.62
N GLY A 129 -7.81 19.10 15.10
CA GLY A 129 -9.20 19.56 15.03
C GLY A 129 -9.86 19.43 13.65
N GLY A 130 -9.14 18.88 12.64
CA GLY A 130 -9.68 18.67 11.30
C GLY A 130 -9.93 17.19 10.97
N LEU A 131 -10.56 16.97 9.81
CA LEU A 131 -10.70 15.65 9.22
C LEU A 131 -9.40 15.21 8.56
N ARG A 132 -9.15 13.90 8.55
CA ARG A 132 -8.01 13.32 7.82
C ARG A 132 -8.14 13.59 6.32
N ARG A 133 -7.01 13.79 5.65
CA ARG A 133 -6.90 13.92 4.19
C ARG A 133 -5.83 12.99 3.65
N GLU A 134 -6.03 12.48 2.45
CA GLU A 134 -4.99 11.72 1.75
C GLU A 134 -3.85 12.67 1.36
N VAL A 135 -2.61 12.24 1.53
CA VAL A 135 -1.41 12.96 1.14
C VAL A 135 -0.47 12.04 0.38
N ALA A 136 0.36 12.60 -0.50
CA ALA A 136 1.34 11.81 -1.23
C ALA A 136 2.42 11.27 -0.28
N MET A 137 2.71 9.98 -0.38
CA MET A 137 3.86 9.35 0.26
C MET A 137 5.09 9.47 -0.64
N GLN A 138 6.22 9.84 -0.02
CA GLN A 138 7.52 9.89 -0.67
C GLN A 138 8.23 8.57 -0.41
N LEU A 139 8.38 7.75 -1.43
CA LEU A 139 9.03 6.44 -1.35
C LEU A 139 10.10 6.32 -2.43
N THR A 140 11.21 5.64 -2.13
CA THR A 140 12.15 5.29 -3.19
C THR A 140 11.51 4.27 -4.13
N LYS A 141 11.92 4.25 -5.39
CA LYS A 141 11.45 3.25 -6.36
C LYS A 141 11.76 1.82 -5.91
N GLU A 142 12.89 1.64 -5.22
CA GLU A 142 13.25 0.37 -4.59
C GLU A 142 12.23 -0.06 -3.52
N VAL A 143 11.85 0.86 -2.63
CA VAL A 143 10.84 0.59 -1.60
C VAL A 143 9.48 0.26 -2.21
N VAL A 144 9.08 0.95 -3.29
CA VAL A 144 7.83 0.65 -4.01
C VAL A 144 7.88 -0.76 -4.64
N ASN A 145 9.00 -1.12 -5.27
CA ASN A 145 9.18 -2.46 -5.84
C ASN A 145 9.19 -3.55 -4.76
N ARG A 146 9.81 -3.28 -3.60
CA ARG A 146 9.81 -4.20 -2.46
C ARG A 146 8.39 -4.39 -1.89
N LEU A 147 7.65 -3.30 -1.66
CA LEU A 147 6.25 -3.35 -1.22
C LEU A 147 5.38 -4.14 -2.19
N ALA A 148 5.51 -3.90 -3.50
CA ALA A 148 4.81 -4.66 -4.52
C ALA A 148 5.11 -6.16 -4.43
N GLY A 149 6.38 -6.53 -4.23
CA GLY A 149 6.77 -7.91 -3.99
C GLY A 149 6.17 -8.49 -2.71
N ASP A 150 6.22 -7.76 -1.60
CA ASP A 150 5.66 -8.21 -0.33
C ASP A 150 4.14 -8.41 -0.39
N PHE A 151 3.43 -7.57 -1.14
CA PHE A 151 1.98 -7.73 -1.39
C PHE A 151 1.68 -9.02 -2.15
N LEU A 152 2.40 -9.28 -3.23
CA LEU A 152 2.25 -10.50 -4.02
C LEU A 152 2.58 -11.75 -3.19
N ALA A 153 3.66 -11.69 -2.41
CA ALA A 153 4.10 -12.80 -1.57
C ALA A 153 3.15 -13.07 -0.39
N ALA A 154 2.41 -12.07 0.09
CA ALA A 154 1.47 -12.23 1.20
C ALA A 154 0.14 -12.88 0.77
N VAL A 155 -0.21 -12.82 -0.51
CA VAL A 155 -1.42 -13.48 -1.06
C VAL A 155 -1.10 -14.79 -1.77
N SER A 156 0.17 -15.20 -1.80
CA SER A 156 0.61 -16.41 -2.53
C SER A 156 0.24 -17.71 -1.83
#